data_AF-A0A229UJL6-F1
#
_entry.id   AF-A0A229UJL6-F1
#
_cell.length_a   1.000
_cell.length_b   1.000
_cell.length_c   1.000
_cell.angle_alpha   90.00
_cell.angle_beta   90.00
_cell.angle_gamma   90.00
#
_symmetry.space_group_name_H-M   'P 1'
#
loop_
_entity.id
_entity.type
_entity.pdbx_description
1 polymer ?
#
loop_
_entity_poly.entity_id
_entity_poly.type
_entity_poly.pdbx_seq_one_letter_code
_entity_poly.pdbx_strand_id
1 'polypeptide(L)'
;MILYPPAAFDANEWFIIAASVCIWCVWLALPRRFTGFTLVTIWLLNVFLAQTTDFIIGKPPYDLYKVNDYNEYEWFDLLLYLFTYPPAGFMLLYGYDRFRFRDGKLVLYLLACAIITTLLEKMSVYFRVFTYNNWSLAYSFPTYVLVYALNIALLRLIWRYHPSQGRRHRITKRRAASK
;
A
#
# COMPACT_ATOMS: atom_id res chain seq x y z
N MET A 1 15.24 12.45 -14.03
CA MET A 1 14.96 11.01 -14.24
C MET A 1 14.23 10.91 -15.57
N ILE A 2 14.77 10.17 -16.54
CA ILE A 2 14.09 9.91 -17.81
C ILE A 2 13.20 8.69 -17.57
N LEU A 3 11.92 8.77 -17.95
CA LEU A 3 10.95 7.69 -17.78
C LEU A 3 10.88 6.91 -19.09
N TYR A 4 11.26 5.63 -19.07
CA TYR A 4 11.31 4.81 -20.28
C TYR A 4 9.97 4.09 -20.50
N PRO A 5 9.50 4.00 -21.76
CA PRO A 5 8.41 3.09 -22.09
C PRO A 5 8.88 1.64 -21.92
N PRO A 6 7.98 0.69 -21.59
CA PRO A 6 8.35 -0.71 -21.53
C PRO A 6 8.84 -1.17 -22.91
N ALA A 7 9.91 -1.96 -22.93
CA ALA A 7 10.47 -2.45 -24.20
C ALA A 7 9.55 -3.48 -24.88
N ALA A 8 8.79 -4.24 -24.10
CA ALA A 8 7.74 -5.14 -24.55
C ALA A 8 6.53 -5.00 -23.64
N PHE A 9 5.33 -5.11 -24.20
CA PHE A 9 4.10 -5.14 -23.42
C PHE A 9 3.67 -6.59 -23.28
N ASP A 10 3.88 -7.18 -22.10
CA ASP A 10 3.68 -8.59 -21.82
C ASP A 10 2.74 -8.85 -20.62
N ALA A 11 2.83 -10.04 -20.04
CA ALA A 11 1.97 -10.46 -18.93
C ALA A 11 2.19 -9.62 -17.67
N ASN A 12 3.38 -9.05 -17.48
CA ASN A 12 3.73 -8.18 -16.36
C ASN A 12 2.90 -6.88 -16.42
N GLU A 13 2.94 -6.15 -17.55
CA GLU A 13 2.19 -4.91 -17.73
C GLU A 13 0.67 -5.12 -17.58
N TRP A 14 0.15 -6.19 -18.17
CA TRP A 14 -1.27 -6.55 -18.03
C TRP A 14 -1.64 -6.83 -16.57
N PHE A 15 -0.78 -7.54 -15.83
CA PHE A 15 -1.01 -7.83 -14.42
C PHE A 15 -0.99 -6.54 -13.58
N ILE A 16 -0.02 -5.64 -13.81
CA ILE A 16 0.04 -4.34 -13.13
C ILE A 16 -1.25 -3.56 -13.39
N ILE A 17 -1.67 -3.41 -14.64
CA ILE A 17 -2.91 -2.69 -14.99
C ILE A 17 -4.13 -3.33 -14.31
N ALA A 18 -4.26 -4.65 -14.36
CA ALA A 18 -5.37 -5.36 -13.74
C ALA A 18 -5.41 -5.17 -12.22
N ALA A 19 -4.25 -5.26 -11.55
CA ALA A 19 -4.13 -5.02 -10.11
C ALA A 19 -4.48 -3.58 -9.74
N SER A 20 -4.02 -2.60 -10.53
CA SER A 20 -4.34 -1.19 -10.33
C SER A 20 -5.83 -0.91 -10.55
N VAL A 21 -6.43 -1.43 -11.61
CA VAL A 21 -7.87 -1.28 -11.84
C VAL A 21 -8.66 -1.89 -10.68
N CYS A 22 -8.29 -3.10 -10.23
CA CYS A 22 -8.94 -3.76 -9.11
C CYS A 22 -8.86 -2.93 -7.81
N ILE A 23 -7.67 -2.44 -7.44
CA ILE A 23 -7.49 -1.67 -6.21
C ILE A 23 -8.26 -0.33 -6.28
N TRP A 24 -8.31 0.30 -7.45
CA TRP A 24 -9.06 1.54 -7.66
C TRP A 24 -10.58 1.31 -7.66
N CYS A 25 -11.07 0.24 -8.26
CA CYS A 25 -12.50 -0.12 -8.22
C CYS A 25 -12.97 -0.28 -6.77
N VAL A 26 -12.23 -1.00 -5.95
CA VAL A 26 -12.55 -1.16 -4.54
C VAL A 26 -12.42 0.17 -3.80
N TRP A 27 -11.38 0.98 -4.06
CA TRP A 27 -11.22 2.29 -3.42
C TRP A 27 -12.38 3.25 -3.75
N LEU A 28 -12.82 3.30 -5.00
CA LEU A 28 -13.94 4.13 -5.45
C LEU A 28 -15.29 3.65 -4.89
N ALA A 29 -15.46 2.34 -4.70
CA ALA A 29 -16.65 1.77 -4.07
C ALA A 29 -16.73 2.06 -2.56
N LEU A 30 -15.60 2.35 -1.91
CA LEU A 30 -15.56 2.66 -0.48
C LEU A 30 -16.02 4.11 -0.21
N PRO A 31 -16.91 4.34 0.77
CA PRO A 31 -17.34 5.68 1.11
C PRO A 31 -16.16 6.51 1.62
N ARG A 32 -16.08 7.77 1.19
CA ARG A 32 -15.03 8.70 1.61
C ARG A 32 -15.11 8.95 3.13
N ARG A 33 -14.12 8.45 3.87
CA ARG A 33 -14.04 8.56 5.36
C ARG A 33 -12.98 9.51 5.88
N PHE A 34 -11.96 9.78 5.06
CA PHE A 34 -10.80 10.59 5.41
C PHE A 34 -10.89 11.96 4.73
N THR A 35 -10.27 12.96 5.33
CA THR A 35 -10.15 14.28 4.70
C THR A 35 -9.08 14.26 3.61
N GLY A 36 -9.11 15.23 2.70
CA GLY A 36 -8.07 15.39 1.67
C GLY A 36 -6.66 15.47 2.27
N PHE A 37 -6.49 16.17 3.39
CA PHE A 37 -5.21 16.24 4.09
C PHE A 37 -4.71 14.87 4.55
N THR A 38 -5.56 14.10 5.25
CA THR A 38 -5.21 12.75 5.71
C THR A 38 -4.88 11.83 4.53
N LEU A 39 -5.66 11.91 3.44
CA LEU A 39 -5.38 11.17 2.21
C LEU A 39 -4.01 11.54 1.65
N VAL A 40 -3.71 12.82 1.41
CA VAL A 40 -2.42 13.22 0.84
C VAL A 40 -1.25 12.78 1.73
N THR A 41 -1.33 12.95 3.06
CA THR A 41 -0.23 12.56 3.95
C THR A 41 0.04 11.05 3.94
N ILE A 42 -1.01 10.22 4.03
CA ILE A 42 -0.86 8.76 3.96
C ILE A 42 -0.38 8.34 2.58
N TRP A 43 -0.85 8.98 1.52
CA TRP A 43 -0.42 8.70 0.16
C TRP A 43 1.09 8.88 0.02
N LEU A 44 1.58 10.06 0.41
CA LEU A 44 3.01 10.38 0.38
C LEU A 44 3.83 9.44 1.26
N LEU A 45 3.33 9.05 2.44
CA LEU A 45 4.01 8.06 3.28
C LEU A 45 4.17 6.72 2.54
N ASN A 46 3.13 6.22 1.88
CA ASN A 46 3.20 4.93 1.19
C ASN A 46 4.12 4.98 -0.03
N VAL A 47 4.10 6.09 -0.79
CA VAL A 47 5.07 6.31 -1.89
C VAL A 47 6.49 6.31 -1.34
N PHE A 48 6.74 7.06 -0.27
CA PHE A 48 8.05 7.15 0.37
C PHE A 48 8.54 5.80 0.88
N LEU A 49 7.69 5.07 1.60
CA LEU A 49 8.04 3.75 2.14
C LEU A 49 8.35 2.74 1.03
N ALA A 50 7.52 2.68 -0.02
CA ALA A 50 7.74 1.77 -1.13
C ALA A 50 9.06 2.08 -1.86
N GLN A 51 9.24 3.32 -2.32
CA GLN A 51 10.45 3.71 -3.04
C GLN A 51 11.72 3.56 -2.21
N THR A 52 11.66 3.93 -0.92
CA THR A 52 12.83 3.84 -0.03
C THR A 52 13.17 2.38 0.26
N THR A 53 12.17 1.53 0.49
CA THR A 53 12.39 0.10 0.71
C THR A 53 13.02 -0.54 -0.52
N ASP A 54 12.43 -0.32 -1.71
CA ASP A 54 12.92 -0.89 -2.96
C ASP A 54 14.31 -0.35 -3.34
N PHE A 55 14.59 0.92 -3.03
CA PHE A 55 15.94 1.48 -3.21
C PHE A 55 16.96 0.85 -2.26
N ILE A 56 16.61 0.64 -0.98
CA ILE A 56 17.52 0.03 0.00
C ILE A 56 17.80 -1.44 -0.35
N ILE A 57 16.79 -2.22 -0.72
CA ILE A 57 16.94 -3.67 -0.92
C ILE A 57 17.29 -4.06 -2.35
N GLY A 58 16.83 -3.28 -3.34
CA GLY A 58 16.89 -3.64 -4.76
C GLY A 58 17.94 -2.91 -5.58
N LYS A 59 18.66 -1.95 -4.99
CA LYS A 59 19.84 -1.34 -5.62
C LYS A 59 21.13 -1.82 -4.93
N PRO A 60 22.30 -1.68 -5.60
CA PRO A 60 23.58 -1.94 -4.97
C PRO A 60 23.74 -1.14 -3.67
N PRO A 61 24.32 -1.73 -2.61
CA PRO A 61 25.12 -2.96 -2.60
C PRO A 61 24.33 -4.26 -2.38
N TYR A 62 23.03 -4.20 -2.03
CA TYR A 62 22.29 -5.38 -1.60
C TYR A 62 21.74 -6.21 -2.77
N ASP A 63 21.16 -5.56 -3.78
CA ASP A 63 20.60 -6.18 -5.01
C ASP A 63 19.80 -7.48 -4.74
N LEU A 64 19.01 -7.47 -3.67
CA LEU A 64 18.28 -8.65 -3.19
C LEU A 64 17.07 -8.94 -4.08
N TYR A 65 16.58 -7.93 -4.78
CA TYR A 65 15.28 -7.90 -5.43
C TYR A 65 15.22 -6.87 -6.56
N LYS A 66 14.50 -7.18 -7.62
CA LYS A 66 14.22 -6.24 -8.70
C LYS A 66 12.73 -6.01 -8.85
N VAL A 67 12.37 -4.73 -8.94
CA VAL A 67 11.04 -4.27 -9.30
C VAL A 67 11.03 -4.08 -10.81
N ASN A 68 10.07 -4.73 -11.46
CA ASN A 68 9.87 -4.77 -12.90
C ASN A 68 11.03 -5.43 -13.66
N ASP A 69 10.87 -5.62 -14.98
CA ASP A 69 11.79 -6.40 -15.81
C ASP A 69 13.13 -5.68 -16.08
N TYR A 70 13.17 -4.35 -15.93
CA TYR A 70 14.33 -3.53 -16.29
C TYR A 70 14.94 -2.80 -15.09
N ASN A 71 16.25 -2.54 -15.17
CA ASN A 71 16.97 -1.81 -14.11
C ASN A 71 16.69 -0.29 -14.14
N GLU A 72 16.14 0.21 -15.25
CA GLU A 72 15.77 1.61 -15.46
C GLU A 72 14.34 1.85 -14.96
N TYR A 73 14.00 3.12 -14.74
CA TYR A 73 12.68 3.49 -14.22
C TYR A 73 11.69 3.63 -15.37
N GLU A 74 10.68 2.79 -15.37
CA GLU A 74 9.66 2.72 -16.41
C GLU A 74 8.35 3.38 -15.99
N TRP A 75 7.45 3.53 -16.96
CA TRP A 75 6.11 4.08 -16.72
C TRP A 75 5.29 3.21 -15.76
N PHE A 76 5.49 1.89 -15.81
CA PHE A 76 4.81 0.92 -14.97
C PHE A 76 5.29 0.96 -13.52
N ASP A 77 6.53 1.36 -13.27
CA ASP A 77 7.02 1.64 -11.93
C ASP A 77 6.26 2.81 -11.31
N LEU A 78 6.11 3.91 -12.06
CA LEU A 78 5.32 5.07 -11.59
C LEU A 78 3.88 4.67 -11.31
N LEU A 79 3.29 3.80 -12.14
CA LEU A 79 1.95 3.27 -11.96
C LEU A 79 1.85 2.42 -10.67
N LEU A 80 2.83 1.56 -10.39
CA LEU A 80 2.90 0.80 -9.15
C LEU A 80 3.02 1.72 -7.92
N TYR A 81 4.04 2.58 -7.90
CA TYR A 81 4.36 3.42 -6.75
C TYR A 81 3.29 4.47 -6.46
N LEU A 82 2.73 5.12 -7.48
CA LEU A 82 1.76 6.19 -7.28
C LEU A 82 0.32 5.68 -7.28
N PHE A 83 -0.03 4.73 -8.14
CA PHE A 83 -1.43 4.35 -8.34
C PHE A 83 -1.81 3.01 -7.72
N THR A 84 -0.87 2.12 -7.44
CA THR A 84 -1.22 0.77 -6.94
C THR A 84 -1.01 0.66 -5.43
N TYR A 85 0.17 1.02 -4.94
CA TYR A 85 0.51 0.84 -3.53
C TYR A 85 -0.24 1.79 -2.58
N PRO A 86 -0.42 3.09 -2.88
CA PRO A 86 -1.08 3.99 -1.93
C PRO A 86 -2.56 3.62 -1.68
N PRO A 87 -3.39 3.29 -2.69
CA PRO A 87 -4.75 2.76 -2.47
C PRO A 87 -4.80 1.51 -1.58
N ALA A 88 -3.82 0.60 -1.68
CA ALA A 88 -3.74 -0.56 -0.80
C ALA A 88 -3.54 -0.16 0.67
N GLY A 89 -2.67 0.82 0.95
CA GLY A 89 -2.53 1.41 2.28
C GLY A 89 -3.83 2.01 2.82
N PHE A 90 -4.64 2.65 1.96
CA PHE A 90 -5.95 3.16 2.34
C PHE A 90 -6.96 2.07 2.68
N MET A 91 -6.96 0.94 1.98
CA MET A 91 -7.86 -0.17 2.30
C MET A 91 -7.59 -0.70 3.71
N LEU A 92 -6.31 -0.83 4.06
CA LEU A 92 -5.93 -1.23 5.42
C LEU A 92 -6.45 -0.22 6.46
N LEU A 93 -6.24 1.07 6.22
CA LEU A 93 -6.68 2.09 7.17
C LEU A 93 -8.21 2.19 7.25
N TYR A 94 -8.91 1.92 6.14
CA TYR A 94 -10.36 1.84 6.11
C TYR A 94 -10.87 0.69 6.98
N GLY A 95 -10.29 -0.51 6.86
CA GLY A 95 -10.64 -1.65 7.71
C GLY A 95 -10.36 -1.35 9.19
N TYR A 96 -9.20 -0.77 9.49
CA TYR A 96 -8.85 -0.34 10.85
C TYR A 96 -9.86 0.66 11.43
N ASP A 97 -10.25 1.68 10.66
CA ASP A 97 -11.24 2.66 11.11
C ASP A 97 -12.66 2.08 11.22
N ARG A 98 -13.04 1.15 10.34
CA ARG A 98 -14.37 0.53 10.36
C ARG A 98 -14.57 -0.31 11.61
N PHE A 99 -13.62 -1.20 11.91
CA PHE A 99 -13.73 -2.16 12.99
C PHE A 99 -13.16 -1.67 14.33
N ARG A 100 -12.39 -0.56 14.33
CA ARG A 100 -11.83 0.07 15.54
C ARG A 100 -11.16 -0.96 16.46
N PHE A 101 -10.35 -1.84 15.89
CA PHE A 101 -9.68 -2.90 16.64
C PHE A 101 -8.88 -2.30 17.80
N ARG A 102 -9.20 -2.72 19.03
CA ARG A 102 -8.45 -2.43 20.23
C ARG A 102 -7.62 -3.66 20.60
N ASP A 103 -6.44 -3.39 21.17
CA ASP A 103 -5.58 -4.39 21.80
C ASP A 103 -5.23 -5.56 20.86
N GLY A 104 -5.25 -6.81 21.32
CA GLY A 104 -4.81 -7.98 20.53
C GLY A 104 -5.50 -8.17 19.19
N LYS A 105 -6.73 -7.65 19.01
CA LYS A 105 -7.44 -7.73 17.71
C LYS A 105 -6.76 -6.90 16.64
N LEU A 106 -6.04 -5.84 17.02
CA LEU A 106 -5.25 -5.04 16.09
C LEU A 106 -4.08 -5.83 15.52
N VAL A 107 -3.40 -6.58 16.37
CA VAL A 107 -2.26 -7.42 15.96
C VAL A 107 -2.74 -8.48 14.97
N LEU A 108 -3.84 -9.19 15.28
CA LEU A 108 -4.41 -10.17 14.38
C LEU A 108 -4.81 -9.56 13.02
N TYR A 109 -5.40 -8.36 13.04
CA TYR A 109 -5.74 -7.63 11.81
C TYR A 109 -4.50 -7.30 10.96
N LEU A 110 -3.45 -6.78 11.60
CA LEU A 110 -2.19 -6.46 10.92
C LEU A 110 -1.54 -7.71 10.30
N LEU A 111 -1.50 -8.81 11.04
CA LEU A 111 -0.97 -10.08 10.55
C LEU A 111 -1.80 -10.62 9.39
N ALA A 112 -3.13 -10.55 9.47
CA ALA A 112 -4.02 -10.97 8.38
C ALA A 112 -3.80 -10.14 7.11
N CYS A 113 -3.72 -8.81 7.23
CA CYS A 113 -3.40 -7.95 6.09
C CYS A 113 -2.01 -8.28 5.52
N ALA A 114 -1.01 -8.51 6.38
CA ALA A 114 0.35 -8.80 5.93
C ALA A 114 0.41 -10.15 5.20
N ILE A 115 -0.33 -11.17 5.64
CA ILE A 115 -0.47 -12.45 4.92
C ILE A 115 -1.05 -12.19 3.52
N ILE A 116 -2.16 -11.45 3.43
CA ILE A 116 -2.81 -11.17 2.15
C ILE A 116 -1.85 -10.48 1.19
N THR A 117 -1.12 -9.46 1.65
CA THR A 117 -0.20 -8.72 0.77
C THR A 117 1.05 -9.53 0.41
N THR A 118 1.54 -10.38 1.31
CA THR A 118 2.62 -11.33 1.00
C THR A 118 2.16 -12.35 -0.07
N LEU A 119 0.90 -12.79 -0.02
CA LEU A 119 0.35 -13.67 -1.06
C LEU A 119 0.20 -12.95 -2.41
N LEU A 120 -0.23 -11.69 -2.39
CA LEU A 120 -0.28 -10.87 -3.61
C LEU A 120 1.11 -10.64 -4.20
N GLU A 121 2.12 -10.38 -3.38
CA GLU A 121 3.51 -10.26 -3.83
C GLU A 121 3.99 -11.56 -4.49
N LYS A 122 3.68 -12.72 -3.89
CA LYS A 122 3.98 -14.02 -4.50
C LYS A 122 3.31 -14.19 -5.86
N MET A 123 2.10 -13.70 -6.04
CA MET A 123 1.44 -13.68 -7.36
C MET A 123 2.17 -12.75 -8.32
N SER A 124 2.55 -11.55 -7.89
CA SER A 124 3.32 -10.60 -8.71
C SER A 124 4.67 -11.19 -9.17
N VAL A 125 5.34 -12.00 -8.34
CA VAL A 125 6.57 -12.71 -8.71
C VAL A 125 6.33 -13.73 -9.83
N TYR A 126 5.18 -14.42 -9.80
CA TYR A 126 4.80 -15.34 -10.87
C TYR A 126 4.63 -14.63 -12.22
N PHE A 127 4.13 -13.39 -12.20
CA PHE A 127 3.96 -12.54 -13.39
C PHE A 127 5.20 -11.68 -13.72
N ARG A 128 6.36 -11.93 -13.08
CA ARG A 128 7.65 -11.24 -13.31
C ARG A 128 7.68 -9.74 -13.02
N VAL A 129 6.59 -9.18 -12.46
CA VAL A 129 6.58 -7.84 -11.85
C VAL A 129 7.72 -7.69 -10.84
N PHE A 130 8.09 -8.80 -10.20
CA PHE A 130 9.04 -8.87 -9.12
C PHE A 130 9.97 -10.06 -9.30
N THR A 131 11.28 -9.81 -9.30
CA THR A 131 12.29 -10.87 -9.44
C THR A 131 13.14 -10.94 -8.18
N TYR A 132 13.09 -12.07 -7.47
CA TYR A 132 13.95 -12.33 -6.31
C TYR A 132 15.34 -12.80 -6.75
N ASN A 133 16.38 -12.11 -6.30
CA ASN A 133 17.77 -12.58 -6.48
C ASN A 133 18.23 -13.36 -5.25
N ASN A 134 18.24 -12.70 -4.09
CA ASN A 134 18.62 -13.27 -2.79
C ASN A 134 17.59 -12.94 -1.70
N TRP A 135 16.42 -12.44 -2.09
CA TRP A 135 15.32 -12.14 -1.20
C TRP A 135 14.43 -13.37 -0.98
N SER A 136 13.92 -13.51 0.23
CA SER A 136 12.92 -14.53 0.57
C SER A 136 11.60 -13.84 0.90
N LEU A 137 10.50 -14.44 0.44
CA LEU A 137 9.15 -14.02 0.77
C LEU A 137 8.91 -13.93 2.30
N ALA A 138 9.67 -14.70 3.09
CA ALA A 138 9.63 -14.64 4.55
C ALA A 138 10.09 -13.28 5.12
N TYR A 139 10.95 -12.54 4.41
CA TYR A 139 11.39 -11.20 4.80
C TYR A 139 10.38 -10.10 4.41
N SER A 140 9.55 -10.35 3.39
CA SER A 140 8.49 -9.41 3.00
C SER A 140 7.40 -9.32 4.07
N PHE A 141 7.05 -10.43 4.70
CA PHE A 141 6.02 -10.47 5.74
C PHE A 141 6.25 -9.48 6.90
N PRO A 142 7.39 -9.50 7.62
CA PRO A 142 7.65 -8.53 8.70
C PRO A 142 7.75 -7.09 8.17
N THR A 143 8.22 -6.90 6.95
CA THR A 143 8.26 -5.58 6.29
C THR A 143 6.86 -5.01 6.12
N TYR A 144 5.90 -5.79 5.64
CA TYR A 144 4.50 -5.35 5.53
C TYR A 144 3.88 -5.06 6.89
N VAL A 145 4.13 -5.89 7.91
CA VAL A 145 3.66 -5.61 9.28
C VAL A 145 4.17 -4.24 9.77
N LEU A 146 5.45 -3.93 9.52
CA LEU A 146 6.05 -2.64 9.87
C LEU A 146 5.40 -1.47 9.11
N VAL A 147 5.26 -1.58 7.79
CA VAL A 147 4.61 -0.56 6.94
C VAL A 147 3.20 -0.26 7.44
N TYR A 148 2.45 -1.29 7.83
CA TYR A 148 1.10 -1.13 8.33
C TYR A 148 1.04 -0.52 9.73
N ALA A 149 1.96 -0.92 10.61
CA ALA A 149 2.09 -0.30 11.92
C ALA A 149 2.39 1.21 11.79
N LEU A 150 3.29 1.60 10.88
CA LEU A 150 3.62 3.00 10.60
C LEU A 150 2.41 3.78 10.06
N ASN A 151 1.66 3.22 9.12
CA ASN A 151 0.44 3.82 8.60
C ASN A 151 -0.60 4.09 9.70
N ILE A 152 -0.83 3.11 10.59
CA ILE A 152 -1.76 3.26 11.71
C ILE A 152 -1.24 4.28 12.72
N ALA A 153 0.06 4.27 13.02
CA ALA A 153 0.69 5.23 13.93
C ALA A 153 0.52 6.67 13.40
N LEU A 154 0.78 6.89 12.12
CA LEU A 154 0.56 8.19 11.48
C LEU A 154 -0.91 8.61 11.53
N LEU A 155 -1.84 7.71 11.22
CA LEU A 155 -3.27 8.03 11.30
C LEU A 155 -3.69 8.46 12.73
N ARG A 156 -3.20 7.75 13.76
CA ARG A 156 -3.43 8.11 15.16
C ARG A 156 -2.82 9.46 15.52
N LEU A 157 -1.64 9.76 14.99
CA LEU A 157 -0.96 11.04 15.18
C LEU A 157 -1.79 12.19 14.59
N ILE A 158 -2.24 12.05 13.34
CA ILE A 158 -3.10 13.04 12.67
C ILE A 158 -4.37 13.28 13.49
N TRP A 159 -5.01 12.23 14.00
CA TRP A 159 -6.20 12.36 14.84
C TRP A 159 -5.93 13.05 16.19
N ARG A 160 -4.72 12.86 16.75
CA ARG A 160 -4.31 13.50 18.01
C ARG A 160 -4.11 15.01 17.85
N TYR A 161 -3.46 15.46 16.78
CA TYR A 161 -3.17 16.88 16.55
C TYR A 161 -4.29 17.64 15.83
N HIS A 162 -5.13 16.95 15.05
CA HIS A 162 -6.30 17.54 14.39
C HIS A 162 -7.61 16.85 14.82
N PRO A 163 -8.04 17.02 16.08
CA PRO A 163 -9.22 16.34 16.63
C PRO A 163 -10.54 16.73 15.95
N SER A 164 -10.62 17.87 15.26
CA SER A 164 -11.77 18.25 14.43
C SER A 164 -12.03 17.24 13.30
N GLN A 165 -10.98 16.62 12.76
CA GLN A 165 -11.08 15.58 11.74
C GLN A 165 -11.56 14.25 12.32
N GLY A 166 -11.10 13.90 13.53
CA GLY A 166 -11.62 12.77 14.30
C GLY A 166 -13.09 12.95 14.74
N ARG A 167 -13.52 14.20 15.03
CA ARG A 167 -14.92 14.53 15.40
C ARG A 167 -15.87 14.54 14.21
N ARG A 168 -15.48 15.09 13.05
CA ARG A 168 -16.31 15.08 11.83
C ARG A 168 -16.65 13.64 11.44
N HIS A 169 -15.66 12.76 11.56
CA HIS A 169 -15.80 11.31 11.39
C HIS A 169 -16.82 10.68 12.37
N ARG A 170 -16.77 11.07 13.65
CA ARG A 170 -17.72 10.62 14.70
C ARG A 170 -19.18 10.98 14.39
N ILE A 171 -19.43 12.15 13.78
CA ILE A 171 -20.78 12.66 13.49
C ILE A 171 -21.40 11.95 12.28
N THR A 172 -20.63 11.71 11.20
CA THR A 172 -21.10 10.95 10.02
C THR A 172 -21.47 9.51 10.38
N LYS A 173 -20.74 8.85 11.28
CA LYS A 173 -21.01 7.47 11.69
C LYS A 173 -22.34 7.34 12.48
N ARG A 174 -22.66 8.31 13.35
CA ARG A 174 -23.96 8.36 14.05
C ARG A 174 -25.14 8.53 13.10
N ARG A 175 -24.98 9.31 12.02
CA ARG A 175 -26.05 9.49 11.02
C ARG A 175 -26.26 8.24 10.13
N ALA A 176 -25.21 7.47 9.86
CA ALA A 176 -25.30 6.25 9.05
C ALA A 176 -25.83 5.03 9.83
N ALA A 177 -25.68 4.99 11.15
CA ALA A 177 -26.22 3.93 12.02
C ALA A 177 -27.66 4.20 12.52
N SER A 178 -28.23 5.34 12.12
CA SER A 178 -29.59 5.81 12.47
C SER A 178 -30.57 5.64 11.30
N LYS A 179 -30.13 5.03 10.20
CA LYS A 179 -30.94 4.63 9.04
C LYS A 179 -30.86 3.12 8.91
#